data_AF-A0A662G333-F1
#
_entry.id   AF-A0A662G333-F1
#
_cell.length_a   1.000
_cell.length_b   1.000
_cell.length_c   1.000
_cell.angle_alpha   90.00
_cell.angle_beta   90.00
_cell.angle_gamma   90.00
#
_symmetry.space_group_name_H-M   'P 1'
#
loop_
_entity.id
_entity.type
_entity.pdbx_description
1 polymer ?
#
loop_
_entity_poly.entity_id
_entity_poly.type
_entity_poly.pdbx_seq_one_letter_code
_entity_poly.pdbx_strand_id
1 'polypeptide(L)'
;MDRLGDLHDMFRDSHIKAVFCARGGYGTTRLLDRIEYDLIRQNPKIIVGYSDITALLIAVQKRTGLITFHGPVVRGLASGHRGNYDNLISLLSSARPLKLGLEKGAVLIPGKATGILTG
;
A
#
# COMPACT_ATOMS: atom_id res chain seq x y z
N MET A 1 -12.25 -4.53 -18.37
CA MET A 1 -11.42 -4.42 -17.16
C MET A 1 -12.20 -3.60 -16.15
N ASP A 2 -12.78 -4.25 -15.14
CA ASP A 2 -13.47 -3.57 -14.04
C ASP A 2 -12.57 -3.59 -12.80
N ARG A 3 -11.95 -2.45 -12.50
CA ARG A 3 -11.00 -2.30 -11.38
C ARG A 3 -11.62 -2.66 -10.03
N LEU A 4 -12.92 -2.43 -9.85
CA LEU A 4 -13.59 -2.72 -8.59
C LEU A 4 -13.82 -4.23 -8.43
N GLY A 5 -14.34 -4.86 -9.49
CA GLY A 5 -14.49 -6.31 -9.55
C GLY A 5 -13.16 -7.03 -9.30
N ASP A 6 -12.11 -6.62 -10.01
CA ASP A 6 -10.77 -7.20 -9.86
C ASP A 6 -10.27 -7.09 -8.40
N LEU A 7 -10.49 -5.95 -7.74
CA LEU A 7 -10.13 -5.77 -6.33
C LEU A 7 -10.90 -6.74 -5.43
N HIS A 8 -12.23 -6.82 -5.59
CA HIS A 8 -13.05 -7.69 -4.76
C HIS A 8 -12.69 -9.18 -4.97
N ASP A 9 -12.49 -9.60 -6.21
CA ASP A 9 -12.12 -10.97 -6.53
C ASP A 9 -10.74 -11.34 -5.96
N MET A 10 -9.78 -10.42 -6.03
CA MET A 10 -8.47 -10.62 -5.40
C MET A 10 -8.55 -10.72 -3.88
N PHE A 11 -9.49 -10.03 -3.23
CA PHE A 11 -9.70 -10.15 -1.79
C PHE A 11 -10.45 -11.42 -1.40
N ARG A 12 -11.43 -11.88 -2.22
CA ARG A 12 -12.16 -13.13 -2.03
C ARG A 12 -11.27 -14.37 -2.16
N ASP A 13 -10.31 -14.34 -3.07
CA ASP A 13 -9.43 -15.49 -3.30
C ASP A 13 -8.43 -15.68 -2.15
N SER A 14 -8.61 -16.74 -1.37
CA SER A 14 -7.74 -17.07 -0.22
C SER A 14 -6.33 -17.52 -0.61
N HIS A 15 -6.08 -17.88 -1.88
CA HIS A 15 -4.75 -18.21 -2.39
C HIS A 15 -3.90 -16.94 -2.62
N ILE A 16 -4.53 -15.79 -2.88
CA ILE A 16 -3.82 -14.52 -3.05
C ILE A 16 -3.42 -13.96 -1.68
N LYS A 17 -2.10 -13.80 -1.47
CA LYS A 17 -1.51 -13.28 -0.23
C LYS A 17 -1.16 -11.80 -0.27
N ALA A 18 -1.03 -11.23 -1.47
CA ALA A 18 -0.70 -9.82 -1.65
C ALA A 18 -1.28 -9.28 -2.96
N VAL A 19 -1.75 -8.04 -2.93
CA VAL A 19 -2.28 -7.29 -4.08
C VAL A 19 -1.36 -6.12 -4.36
N PHE A 20 -0.73 -6.13 -5.53
CA PHE A 20 0.13 -5.04 -5.99
C PHE A 20 -0.60 -4.25 -7.06
N CYS A 21 -0.81 -2.95 -6.81
CA CYS A 21 -1.41 -2.10 -7.82
C CYS A 21 -0.48 -1.97 -9.03
N ALA A 22 -1.04 -2.11 -10.23
CA ALA A 22 -0.25 -2.16 -11.46
C ALA A 22 0.46 -0.84 -11.75
N ARG A 23 -0.21 0.29 -11.51
CA ARG A 23 0.30 1.65 -11.65
C ARG A 23 -0.53 2.62 -10.80
N GLY A 24 0.02 3.82 -10.56
CA GLY A 24 -0.79 4.98 -10.13
C GLY A 24 -1.61 5.55 -11.29
N GLY A 25 -2.11 6.77 -11.16
CA GLY A 25 -2.88 7.41 -12.23
C GLY A 25 -3.87 8.41 -11.69
N TYR A 26 -5.13 8.26 -12.08
CA TYR A 26 -6.21 9.10 -11.59
C TYR A 26 -7.53 8.33 -11.53
N GLY A 27 -8.29 8.59 -10.48
CA GLY A 27 -9.68 8.15 -10.37
C GLY A 27 -9.92 6.94 -9.48
N THR A 28 -8.95 6.57 -8.65
CA THR A 28 -9.18 5.66 -7.51
C THR A 28 -10.26 6.19 -6.58
N THR A 29 -10.31 7.52 -6.36
CA THR A 29 -11.32 8.18 -5.51
C THR A 29 -12.77 7.92 -5.94
N ARG A 30 -13.02 7.71 -7.23
CA ARG A 30 -14.36 7.41 -7.80
C ARG A 30 -14.88 6.02 -7.47
N LEU A 31 -14.02 5.17 -6.88
CA LEU A 31 -14.37 3.80 -6.54
C LEU A 31 -14.63 3.63 -5.04
N LEU A 32 -14.21 4.59 -4.21
CA LEU A 32 -14.11 4.41 -2.75
C LEU A 32 -15.46 4.17 -2.08
N ASP A 33 -16.53 4.75 -2.60
CA ASP A 33 -17.90 4.59 -2.12
C ASP A 33 -18.50 3.22 -2.47
N ARG A 34 -17.94 2.54 -3.48
CA ARG A 34 -18.41 1.25 -3.98
C ARG A 34 -17.59 0.06 -3.48
N ILE A 35 -16.50 0.29 -2.75
CA ILE A 35 -15.68 -0.79 -2.19
C ILE A 35 -16.43 -1.50 -1.06
N GLU A 36 -16.46 -2.84 -1.14
CA GLU A 36 -16.96 -3.70 -0.08
C GLU A 36 -15.92 -3.80 1.05
N TYR A 37 -15.89 -2.80 1.94
CA TYR A 37 -14.88 -2.77 3.02
C TYR A 37 -14.99 -3.94 4.02
N ASP A 38 -16.18 -4.51 4.21
CA ASP A 38 -16.35 -5.69 5.07
C ASP A 38 -15.74 -6.95 4.44
N LEU A 39 -15.78 -7.08 3.12
CA LEU A 39 -15.06 -8.13 2.40
C LEU A 39 -13.55 -8.04 2.67
N ILE A 40 -13.00 -6.82 2.58
CA ILE A 40 -11.57 -6.56 2.85
C ILE A 40 -11.24 -6.84 4.32
N ARG A 41 -12.08 -6.41 5.26
CA ARG A 41 -11.91 -6.65 6.70
C ARG A 41 -11.89 -8.15 7.02
N GLN A 42 -12.75 -8.94 6.38
CA GLN A 42 -12.85 -10.39 6.61
C GLN A 42 -11.71 -11.18 5.93
N ASN A 43 -11.06 -10.60 4.92
CA ASN A 43 -9.99 -11.25 4.14
C ASN A 43 -8.70 -10.42 4.14
N PRO A 44 -8.09 -10.15 5.31
CA PRO A 44 -6.93 -9.27 5.40
C PRO A 44 -5.75 -9.85 4.62
N LYS A 45 -5.19 -9.05 3.71
CA LYS A 45 -3.98 -9.38 2.95
C LYS A 45 -3.22 -8.11 2.60
N ILE A 46 -1.96 -8.27 2.21
CA ILE A 46 -1.10 -7.14 1.85
C ILE A 46 -1.71 -6.41 0.64
N ILE A 47 -1.78 -5.08 0.71
CA ILE A 47 -2.06 -4.22 -0.45
C ILE A 47 -0.98 -3.16 -0.57
N VAL A 48 -0.43 -3.02 -1.78
CA VAL A 48 0.67 -2.11 -2.11
C VAL A 48 0.28 -1.17 -3.24
N GLY A 49 0.59 0.12 -3.09
CA GLY A 49 0.64 1.04 -4.22
C GLY A 49 1.16 2.42 -3.85
N TYR A 50 1.16 3.34 -4.83
CA TYR A 50 1.74 4.68 -4.72
C TYR A 50 0.90 5.68 -5.51
N SER A 51 1.02 6.98 -5.19
CA SER A 51 0.38 8.10 -5.91
C SER A 51 -1.15 8.05 -5.78
N ASP A 52 -1.93 8.01 -6.86
CA ASP A 52 -3.42 7.97 -6.79
C ASP A 52 -3.97 6.79 -5.96
N ILE A 53 -3.17 5.73 -5.80
CA ILE A 53 -3.52 4.59 -4.94
C ILE A 53 -3.51 4.97 -3.45
N THR A 54 -2.84 6.03 -3.03
CA THR A 54 -2.85 6.52 -1.64
C THR A 54 -4.28 6.70 -1.11
N ALA A 55 -5.20 7.17 -1.95
CA ALA A 55 -6.61 7.30 -1.58
C ALA A 55 -7.25 5.95 -1.20
N LEU A 56 -6.94 4.88 -1.96
CA LEU A 56 -7.38 3.52 -1.65
C LEU A 56 -6.74 3.00 -0.36
N LEU A 57 -5.42 3.18 -0.20
CA LEU A 57 -4.69 2.71 0.99
C LEU A 57 -5.25 3.35 2.27
N ILE A 58 -5.42 4.68 2.27
CA ILE A 58 -5.99 5.41 3.39
C ILE A 58 -7.43 4.97 3.64
N ALA A 59 -8.27 4.87 2.61
CA ALA A 59 -9.66 4.46 2.76
C ALA A 59 -9.78 3.06 3.36
N VAL A 60 -9.00 2.09 2.85
CA VAL A 60 -8.95 0.73 3.39
C VAL A 60 -8.51 0.76 4.85
N GLN A 61 -7.38 1.41 5.17
CA GLN A 61 -6.88 1.50 6.54
C GLN A 61 -7.91 2.10 7.50
N LYS A 62 -8.55 3.21 7.11
CA LYS A 62 -9.54 3.90 7.96
C LYS A 62 -10.82 3.10 8.12
N ARG A 63 -11.26 2.39 7.08
CA ARG A 63 -12.55 1.69 7.06
C ARG A 63 -12.47 0.26 7.56
N THR A 64 -11.28 -0.36 7.60
CA THR A 64 -11.12 -1.77 8.01
C THR A 64 -10.12 -1.98 9.14
N GLY A 65 -9.21 -1.03 9.38
CA GLY A 65 -8.07 -1.21 10.30
C GLY A 65 -6.90 -1.98 9.69
N LEU A 66 -7.01 -2.42 8.43
CA LEU A 66 -5.95 -3.16 7.74
C LEU A 66 -4.73 -2.27 7.49
N ILE A 67 -3.54 -2.74 7.87
CA ILE A 67 -2.29 -2.06 7.53
C ILE A 67 -2.05 -2.20 6.03
N THR A 68 -1.90 -1.05 5.37
CA THR A 68 -1.66 -0.94 3.93
C THR A 68 -0.26 -0.37 3.66
N PHE A 69 0.32 -0.65 2.50
CA PHE A 69 1.70 -0.29 2.20
C PHE A 69 1.79 0.71 1.05
N HIS A 70 2.28 1.91 1.36
CA HIS A 70 2.61 2.90 0.34
C HIS A 70 3.98 2.59 -0.25
N GLY A 71 4.02 2.02 -1.45
CA GLY A 71 5.21 1.44 -2.05
C GLY A 71 5.13 1.28 -3.57
N PRO A 72 6.23 0.86 -4.20
CA PRO A 72 6.32 0.85 -5.65
C PRO A 72 5.29 -0.09 -6.31
N VAL A 73 4.63 0.41 -7.35
CA VAL A 73 3.59 -0.26 -8.17
C VAL A 73 4.22 -1.15 -9.24
N VAL A 74 3.55 -2.19 -9.76
CA VAL A 74 4.17 -3.15 -10.71
C VAL A 74 4.94 -2.49 -11.87
N ARG A 75 4.40 -1.42 -12.47
CA ARG A 75 5.08 -0.65 -13.54
C ARG A 75 6.47 -0.14 -13.15
N GLY A 76 6.69 0.19 -11.87
CA GLY A 76 7.98 0.63 -11.38
C GLY A 76 9.08 -0.43 -11.48
N LEU A 77 8.74 -1.73 -11.56
CA LEU A 77 9.72 -2.82 -11.67
C LEU A 77 10.52 -2.70 -12.95
N ALA A 78 9.87 -2.26 -14.04
CA ALA A 78 10.50 -2.06 -15.34
C ALA A 78 11.44 -0.84 -15.36
N SER A 79 11.36 0.07 -14.37
CA SER A 79 12.11 1.32 -14.36
C SER A 79 13.52 1.22 -13.76
N GLY A 80 13.97 0.03 -13.35
CA GLY A 80 15.32 -0.19 -12.83
C GLY A 80 15.55 0.25 -11.36
N HIS A 81 14.55 0.80 -10.69
CA HIS A 81 14.63 1.23 -9.28
C HIS A 81 14.54 0.06 -8.28
N ARG A 82 15.44 -0.93 -8.41
CA ARG A 82 15.42 -2.17 -7.60
C ARG A 82 15.50 -1.92 -6.09
N GLY A 83 16.29 -0.94 -5.64
CA GLY A 83 16.47 -0.69 -4.20
C GLY A 83 15.17 -0.40 -3.42
N ASN A 84 14.20 0.28 -4.05
CA ASN A 84 12.91 0.53 -3.40
C ASN A 84 12.06 -0.74 -3.31
N TYR A 85 12.18 -1.66 -4.28
CA TYR A 85 11.51 -2.95 -4.23
C TYR A 85 12.15 -3.87 -3.20
N ASP A 86 13.48 -3.93 -3.12
CA ASP A 86 14.17 -4.79 -2.17
C ASP A 86 13.80 -4.41 -0.74
N ASN A 87 13.74 -3.11 -0.45
CA ASN A 87 13.25 -2.60 0.84
C ASN A 87 11.78 -2.97 1.11
N LEU A 88 10.91 -2.84 0.10
CA LEU A 88 9.51 -3.24 0.22
C LEU A 88 9.39 -4.74 0.49
N ILE A 89 10.05 -5.58 -0.31
CA ILE A 89 9.99 -7.04 -0.14
C ILE A 89 10.54 -7.42 1.23
N SER A 90 11.68 -6.84 1.65
CA SER A 90 12.21 -7.05 3.00
C SER A 90 11.22 -6.66 4.10
N LEU A 91 10.43 -5.59 3.92
CA LEU A 91 9.39 -5.18 4.86
C LEU A 91 8.22 -6.18 4.87
N LEU A 92 7.79 -6.65 3.71
CA LEU A 92 6.65 -7.54 3.55
C LEU A 92 6.96 -8.99 3.95
N SER A 93 8.22 -9.41 3.89
CA SER A 93 8.65 -10.79 4.13
C SER A 93 9.37 -10.99 5.47
N SER A 94 9.40 -9.98 6.34
CA SER A 94 10.11 -10.02 7.61
C SER A 94 9.24 -9.52 8.76
N ALA A 95 9.37 -10.14 9.93
CA ALA A 95 8.78 -9.63 11.18
C ALA A 95 9.68 -8.58 11.88
N ARG A 96 10.85 -8.25 11.30
CA ARG A 96 11.78 -7.28 11.91
C ARG A 96 11.38 -5.86 11.54
N PRO A 97 11.43 -4.90 12.48
CA PRO A 97 11.25 -3.50 12.16
C PRO A 97 12.26 -3.03 11.10
N LEU A 98 11.75 -2.45 10.01
CA LEU A 98 12.60 -1.79 9.02
C LEU A 98 13.13 -0.49 9.64
N LYS A 99 14.46 -0.34 9.69
CA LYS A 99 15.11 0.93 10.00
C LYS A 99 15.47 1.61 8.69
N LEU A 100 14.78 2.69 8.36
CA LEU A 100 15.10 3.52 7.22
C LEU A 100 16.16 4.55 7.62
N GLY A 101 17.33 4.48 6.99
CA GLY A 101 18.34 5.53 7.10
C GLY A 101 17.92 6.75 6.29
N LEU A 102 17.70 7.88 6.94
CA LEU A 102 17.42 9.16 6.28
C LEU A 102 18.74 9.86 5.90
N GLU A 103 19.63 9.18 5.19
CA GLU A 103 20.99 9.67 4.90
C GLU A 103 21.02 10.98 4.10
N LYS A 104 19.97 11.25 3.33
CA LYS A 104 19.77 12.49 2.57
C LYS A 104 18.71 13.42 3.17
N GLY A 105 18.24 13.15 4.38
CA GLY A 105 17.25 13.98 5.07
C GLY A 105 17.88 15.24 5.63
N ALA A 106 17.15 16.36 5.59
CA ALA A 106 17.50 17.60 6.27
C ALA A 106 16.60 17.81 7.49
N VAL A 107 17.18 18.23 8.62
CA VAL A 107 16.40 18.59 9.81
C VAL A 107 15.83 20.00 9.59
N LEU A 108 14.52 20.09 9.37
CA LEU A 108 13.83 21.39 9.27
C LEU A 108 13.52 21.97 10.66
N ILE A 109 13.05 21.13 11.57
CA ILE A 109 12.75 21.47 12.96
C ILE A 109 13.30 20.35 13.84
N PRO A 110 14.19 20.63 14.80
CA PRO A 110 14.75 19.60 15.66
C PRO A 110 13.68 19.06 16.62
N GLY A 111 13.70 17.75 16.86
CA GLY A 111 12.75 17.11 17.77
C GLY A 111 12.78 15.59 17.68
N LYS A 112 11.92 14.95 18.48
CA LYS A 112 11.64 13.51 18.44
C LYS A 112 10.13 13.31 18.49
N ALA A 113 9.62 12.37 17.70
CA ALA A 113 8.20 12.04 17.64
C ALA A 113 8.01 10.54 17.45
N THR A 114 6.92 10.00 17.99
CA THR A 114 6.47 8.62 17.80
C THR A 114 4.98 8.65 17.51
N GLY A 115 4.53 7.87 16.54
CA GLY A 115 3.12 7.80 16.18
C GLY A 115 2.84 6.79 15.08
N ILE A 116 1.56 6.62 14.78
CA ILE A 116 1.11 5.80 13.65
C ILE A 116 1.46 6.55 12.36
N LEU A 117 2.14 5.87 11.44
CA LEU A 117 2.43 6.42 10.12
C LEU A 117 1.13 6.50 9.30
N THR A 118 0.87 7.66 8.73
CA THR A 118 -0.26 7.92 7.83
C THR A 118 0.12 9.03 6.86
N GLY A 119 -0.51 9.04 5.68
CA GLY A 119 -0.22 9.95 4.58
C GLY A 119 -0.31 9.26 3.23
#